data_AF-A0A8C5IXP1-F1
#
_entry.id   AF-A0A8C5IXP1-F1
#
_cell.length_a   1.000
_cell.length_b   1.000
_cell.length_c   1.000
_cell.angle_alpha   90.00
_cell.angle_beta   90.00
_cell.angle_gamma   90.00
#
_symmetry.space_group_name_H-M   'P 1'
#
loop_
_entity.id
_entity.type
_entity.pdbx_description
1 polymer ?
#
loop_
_entity_poly.entity_id
_entity_poly.type
_entity_poly.pdbx_seq_one_letter_code
_entity_poly.pdbx_strand_id
1 'polypeptide(L)'
;MTQERLWQVLDPSWGDLHALSALLCSSAAAVGLLRWLGRRQVQQKMDEARRSRHLALERMEKAARRLKQENPGTQSSQILSLTMVELAEKLKEGSLSPESVLYSYMDKVGDTSSMAEMLQGSPTVGLPAANLLSHYVPSKQGVVGALVGMQSVTGVLGPMARDVDSLALCMKALLCQEMFQLDPTVPPIPFNDQVYSSSEPLRVGFYEGDGYFQPSPSMIRAVQLTRQLLQDAGHTLVPFAPPKIDYMVDELFTRGIFSDGAAHLVDCFKGDMVDPNLKSQYNTYRLPALLKRILAIILKPIYPRIARDLGALCGVG
;
A
#
# COMPACT_ATOMS: atom_id res chain seq x y z
N MET A 1 10.59 -23.86 81.29
CA MET A 1 11.64 -23.70 80.24
C MET A 1 10.93 -23.16 79.01
N THR A 2 11.25 -21.92 78.66
CA THR A 2 10.33 -20.90 78.15
C THR A 2 9.96 -21.03 76.67
N GLN A 3 8.77 -20.52 76.37
CA GLN A 3 8.18 -20.24 75.05
C GLN A 3 9.04 -19.29 74.18
N GLU A 4 10.20 -18.87 74.68
CA GLU A 4 11.21 -18.03 74.03
C GLU A 4 12.15 -18.80 73.09
N ARG A 5 12.24 -20.14 73.19
CA ARG A 5 13.15 -20.93 72.34
C ARG A 5 12.59 -21.31 70.96
N LEU A 6 11.29 -21.16 70.74
CA LEU A 6 10.66 -21.45 69.43
C LEU A 6 10.76 -20.28 68.44
N TRP A 7 11.08 -19.07 68.91
CA TRP A 7 11.30 -17.89 68.07
C TRP A 7 12.74 -17.72 67.59
N GLN A 8 13.68 -18.57 68.03
CA GLN A 8 15.09 -18.51 67.60
C GLN A 8 15.44 -19.39 66.39
N VAL A 9 14.47 -20.15 65.84
CA VAL A 9 14.71 -21.06 64.70
C VAL A 9 14.05 -20.56 63.41
N LEU A 10 13.30 -19.45 63.47
CA LEU A 10 12.60 -18.88 62.32
C LEU A 10 13.16 -17.48 61.99
N ASP A 11 14.35 -17.45 61.39
CA ASP A 11 14.67 -16.59 60.22
C ASP A 11 16.11 -16.86 59.72
N PRO A 12 16.43 -16.73 58.40
CA PRO A 12 16.05 -15.58 57.56
C PRO A 12 15.63 -15.96 56.13
N SER A 13 14.35 -15.81 55.78
CA SER A 13 13.94 -15.84 54.34
C SER A 13 12.78 -14.91 53.98
N TRP A 14 12.17 -14.24 54.96
CA TRP A 14 11.08 -13.30 54.74
C TRP A 14 11.54 -11.90 54.32
N GLY A 15 12.80 -11.54 54.60
CA GLY A 15 13.43 -10.30 54.12
C GLY A 15 13.62 -10.28 52.60
N ASP A 16 13.88 -11.44 52.00
CA ASP A 16 14.04 -11.57 50.55
C ASP A 16 12.72 -11.47 49.80
N LEU A 17 11.60 -11.95 50.36
CA LEU A 17 10.31 -11.89 49.66
C LEU A 17 9.80 -10.45 49.47
N HIS A 18 9.94 -9.60 50.50
CA HIS A 18 9.59 -8.19 50.41
C HIS A 18 10.57 -7.41 49.52
N ALA A 19 11.88 -7.68 49.62
CA ALA A 19 12.89 -7.09 48.74
C ALA A 19 12.68 -7.49 47.27
N LEU A 20 12.38 -8.76 46.99
CA LEU A 20 12.04 -9.26 45.65
C LEU A 20 10.75 -8.63 45.12
N SER A 21 9.72 -8.46 45.96
CA SER A 21 8.47 -7.79 45.55
C SER A 21 8.71 -6.31 45.21
N ALA A 22 9.56 -5.60 45.97
CA ALA A 22 9.91 -4.21 45.70
C ALA A 22 10.77 -4.07 44.42
N LEU A 23 11.69 -5.01 44.17
CA LEU A 23 12.47 -5.09 42.93
C LEU A 23 11.59 -5.40 41.70
N LEU A 24 10.60 -6.28 41.83
CA LEU A 24 9.63 -6.56 40.76
C LEU A 24 8.70 -5.36 40.48
N CYS A 25 8.23 -4.66 41.52
CA CYS A 25 7.40 -3.47 41.35
C CYS A 25 8.16 -2.28 40.75
N SER A 26 9.40 -2.02 41.20
CA SER A 26 10.26 -0.97 40.66
C SER A 26 10.66 -1.22 39.21
N SER A 27 10.96 -2.48 38.85
CA SER A 27 11.23 -2.85 37.45
C SER A 27 9.99 -2.74 36.56
N ALA A 28 8.80 -3.15 37.05
CA ALA A 28 7.55 -2.96 36.33
C ALA A 28 7.22 -1.47 36.12
N ALA A 29 7.42 -0.63 37.14
CA ALA A 29 7.23 0.82 37.04
C ALA A 29 8.22 1.46 36.05
N ALA A 30 9.50 1.06 36.07
CA ALA A 30 10.50 1.52 35.13
C ALA A 30 10.17 1.13 33.68
N VAL A 31 9.73 -0.12 33.45
CA VAL A 31 9.27 -0.58 32.12
C VAL A 31 8.02 0.18 31.68
N GLY A 32 7.08 0.44 32.60
CA GLY A 32 5.90 1.25 32.33
C GLY A 32 6.26 2.68 31.90
N LEU A 33 7.20 3.32 32.60
CA LEU A 33 7.68 4.66 32.28
C LEU A 33 8.39 4.70 30.93
N LEU A 34 9.27 3.74 30.62
CA LEU A 34 9.95 3.65 29.33
C LEU A 34 8.94 3.46 28.17
N ARG A 35 7.94 2.59 28.35
CA ARG A 35 6.86 2.40 27.37
C ARG A 35 6.03 3.66 27.18
N TRP A 36 5.71 4.36 28.27
CA TRP A 36 4.96 5.61 28.22
C TRP A 36 5.74 6.72 27.50
N LEU A 37 7.04 6.87 27.81
CA LEU A 37 7.92 7.82 27.14
C LEU A 37 8.02 7.53 25.64
N GLY A 38 8.21 6.26 25.25
CA GLY A 38 8.23 5.85 23.85
C GLY A 38 6.92 6.17 23.12
N ARG A 39 5.76 5.83 23.72
CA ARG A 39 4.45 6.19 23.16
C ARG A 39 4.26 7.70 23.03
N ARG A 40 4.72 8.47 24.02
CA ARG A 40 4.63 9.93 24.00
C ARG A 40 5.43 10.53 22.84
N GLN A 41 6.62 10.01 22.55
CA GLN A 41 7.43 10.46 21.41
C GLN A 41 6.74 10.17 20.07
N VAL A 42 6.15 8.98 19.90
CA VAL A 42 5.38 8.65 18.68
C VAL A 42 4.18 9.57 18.53
N GLN A 43 3.43 9.78 19.62
CA GLN A 43 2.27 10.66 19.62
C GLN A 43 2.66 12.09 19.24
N GLN A 44 3.79 12.59 19.75
CA GLN A 44 4.33 13.90 19.37
C GLN A 44 4.65 13.98 17.87
N LYS A 45 5.33 12.97 17.30
CA LYS A 45 5.60 12.91 15.86
C LYS A 45 4.33 12.88 15.03
N MET A 46 3.32 12.12 15.46
CA MET A 46 2.01 12.08 14.79
C MET A 46 1.30 13.43 14.85
N ASP A 47 1.33 14.10 15.99
CA ASP A 47 0.70 15.41 16.16
C ASP A 47 1.47 16.50 15.40
N GLU A 48 2.80 16.40 15.27
CA GLU A 48 3.60 17.22 14.37
C GLU A 48 3.24 16.98 12.89
N ALA A 49 3.13 15.73 12.47
CA ALA A 49 2.71 15.38 11.10
C ALA A 49 1.29 15.87 10.80
N ARG A 50 0.36 15.72 11.74
CA ARG A 50 -1.01 16.25 11.64
C ARG A 50 -1.03 17.77 11.54
N ARG A 51 -0.22 18.46 12.36
CA ARG A 51 -0.07 19.93 12.29
C ARG A 51 0.52 20.38 10.97
N SER A 52 1.58 19.73 10.50
CA SER A 52 2.20 20.00 9.20
C SER A 52 1.20 19.83 8.06
N ARG A 53 0.44 18.73 8.06
CA ARG A 53 -0.64 18.49 7.09
C ARG A 53 -1.72 19.57 7.15
N HIS A 54 -2.18 19.93 8.34
CA HIS A 54 -3.20 20.98 8.51
C HIS A 54 -2.70 22.34 7.99
N LEU A 55 -1.47 22.71 8.32
CA LEU A 55 -0.84 23.95 7.83
C LEU A 55 -0.68 23.95 6.31
N ALA A 56 -0.31 22.81 5.71
CA ALA A 56 -0.21 22.68 4.27
C ALA A 56 -1.59 22.85 3.59
N LEU A 57 -2.64 22.24 4.13
CA LEU A 57 -4.01 22.40 3.64
C LEU A 57 -4.51 23.84 3.78
N GLU A 58 -4.26 24.49 4.92
CA GLU A 58 -4.63 25.89 5.13
C GLU A 58 -3.91 26.84 4.17
N ARG A 59 -2.62 26.58 3.89
CA ARG A 59 -1.85 27.33 2.88
C ARG A 59 -2.43 27.13 1.49
N MET A 60 -2.78 25.90 1.13
CA MET A 60 -3.41 25.56 -0.14
C MET A 60 -4.76 26.26 -0.30
N GLU A 61 -5.60 26.26 0.73
CA GLU A 61 -6.89 26.94 0.73
C GLU A 61 -6.74 28.47 0.61
N LYS A 62 -5.81 29.07 1.35
CA LYS A 62 -5.52 30.51 1.24
C LYS A 62 -5.02 30.89 -0.15
N ALA A 63 -4.14 30.08 -0.74
CA ALA A 63 -3.66 30.28 -2.10
C ALA A 63 -4.81 30.19 -3.12
N ALA A 64 -5.66 29.17 -2.98
CA ALA A 64 -6.84 28.98 -3.82
C ALA A 64 -7.79 30.19 -3.74
N ARG A 65 -8.10 30.69 -2.52
CA ARG A 65 -8.97 31.87 -2.33
C ARG A 65 -8.39 33.15 -2.97
N ARG A 66 -7.09 33.39 -2.85
CA ARG A 66 -6.43 34.56 -3.47
C ARG A 66 -6.55 34.52 -4.99
N LEU A 67 -6.23 33.38 -5.58
CA LEU A 67 -6.28 33.19 -7.04
C LEU A 67 -7.71 33.29 -7.59
N LYS A 68 -8.72 32.85 -6.81
CA LYS A 68 -10.14 33.02 -7.14
C LYS A 68 -10.55 34.48 -7.21
N GLN A 69 -10.07 35.30 -6.27
CA GLN A 69 -10.36 36.75 -6.24
C GLN A 69 -9.72 37.47 -7.42
N GLU A 70 -8.52 37.04 -7.83
CA GLU A 70 -7.81 37.58 -9.00
C GLU A 70 -8.50 37.19 -10.32
N ASN A 71 -9.20 36.04 -10.36
CA ASN A 71 -9.82 35.49 -11.58
C ASN A 71 -11.31 35.10 -11.40
N PRO A 72 -12.20 36.06 -11.13
CA PRO A 72 -13.61 35.80 -10.77
C PRO A 72 -14.48 35.19 -11.88
N GLY A 73 -13.97 35.13 -13.13
CA GLY A 73 -14.68 34.59 -14.29
C GLY A 73 -14.42 33.11 -14.61
N THR A 74 -13.64 32.41 -13.78
CA THR A 74 -13.20 31.03 -14.07
C THR A 74 -14.34 30.02 -13.82
N GLN A 75 -14.80 29.32 -14.86
CA GLN A 75 -15.81 28.25 -14.74
C GLN A 75 -15.16 26.93 -14.27
N SER A 76 -14.82 26.84 -12.99
CA SER A 76 -14.10 25.68 -12.42
C SER A 76 -14.79 24.34 -12.70
N SER A 77 -16.13 24.30 -12.72
CA SER A 77 -16.89 23.08 -13.03
C SER A 77 -16.64 22.56 -14.44
N GLN A 78 -16.56 23.47 -15.42
CA GLN A 78 -16.28 23.13 -16.81
C GLN A 78 -14.86 22.58 -16.95
N ILE A 79 -13.88 23.21 -16.30
CA ILE A 79 -12.48 22.76 -16.32
C ILE A 79 -12.34 21.35 -15.71
N LEU A 80 -12.99 21.10 -14.58
CA LEU A 80 -12.93 19.80 -13.89
C LEU A 80 -13.65 18.68 -14.65
N SER A 81 -14.60 19.01 -15.52
CA SER A 81 -15.28 18.03 -16.37
C SER A 81 -14.49 17.59 -17.60
N LEU A 82 -13.46 18.34 -18.01
CA LEU A 82 -12.63 17.98 -19.16
C LEU A 82 -11.81 16.71 -18.87
N THR A 83 -11.60 15.88 -19.88
CA THR A 83 -10.62 14.79 -19.85
C THR A 83 -9.19 15.34 -19.75
N MET A 84 -8.22 14.54 -19.30
CA MET A 84 -6.83 15.03 -19.24
C MET A 84 -6.26 15.36 -20.63
N VAL A 85 -6.71 14.64 -21.67
CA VAL A 85 -6.29 14.87 -23.05
C VAL A 85 -6.78 16.25 -23.53
N GLU A 86 -8.07 16.53 -23.40
CA GLU A 86 -8.65 17.83 -23.76
C GLU A 86 -8.04 18.98 -22.95
N LEU A 87 -7.77 18.74 -21.66
CA LEU A 87 -7.14 19.72 -20.80
C LEU A 87 -5.72 20.04 -21.28
N ALA A 88 -4.93 19.01 -21.61
CA ALA A 88 -3.58 19.17 -22.13
C ALA A 88 -3.55 19.90 -23.49
N GLU A 89 -4.47 19.57 -24.39
CA GLU A 89 -4.63 20.27 -25.68
C GLU A 89 -4.96 21.74 -25.48
N LYS A 90 -5.97 22.05 -24.66
CA LYS A 90 -6.39 23.43 -24.39
C LYS A 90 -5.31 24.28 -23.73
N LEU A 91 -4.50 23.68 -22.85
CA LEU A 91 -3.32 24.33 -22.26
C LEU A 91 -2.24 24.59 -23.33
N LYS A 92 -1.98 23.61 -24.21
CA LYS A 92 -1.00 23.74 -25.29
C LYS A 92 -1.39 24.82 -26.31
N GLU A 93 -2.68 24.96 -26.60
CA GLU A 93 -3.23 25.98 -27.49
C GLU A 93 -3.32 27.37 -26.84
N GLY A 94 -3.12 27.47 -25.52
CA GLY A 94 -3.27 28.72 -24.76
C GLY A 94 -4.72 29.15 -24.55
N SER A 95 -5.70 28.30 -24.85
CA SER A 95 -7.13 28.57 -24.63
C SER A 95 -7.52 28.50 -23.14
N LEU A 96 -6.73 27.79 -22.33
CA LEU A 96 -6.82 27.78 -20.87
C LEU A 96 -5.49 28.22 -20.28
N SER A 97 -5.53 29.01 -19.21
CA SER A 97 -4.33 29.39 -18.46
C SER A 97 -3.94 28.26 -17.50
N PRO A 98 -2.64 27.92 -17.37
CA PRO A 98 -2.15 26.96 -16.38
C PRO A 98 -2.60 27.28 -14.95
N GLU A 99 -2.65 28.57 -14.60
CA GLU A 99 -3.08 29.07 -13.29
C GLU A 99 -4.56 28.77 -13.04
N SER A 100 -5.42 28.98 -14.05
CA SER A 100 -6.86 28.69 -13.96
C SER A 100 -7.14 27.20 -13.75
N VAL A 101 -6.36 26.33 -14.40
CA VAL A 101 -6.46 24.88 -14.27
C VAL A 101 -5.97 24.43 -12.90
N LEU A 102 -4.76 24.85 -12.50
CA LEU A 102 -4.19 24.52 -11.19
C LEU A 102 -5.14 24.93 -10.06
N TYR A 103 -5.68 26.14 -10.13
CA TYR A 103 -6.65 26.64 -9.14
C TYR A 103 -7.90 25.77 -9.09
N SER A 104 -8.50 25.46 -10.24
CA SER A 104 -9.74 24.66 -10.29
C SER A 104 -9.56 23.29 -9.63
N TYR A 105 -8.40 22.64 -9.83
CA TYR A 105 -8.07 21.39 -9.15
C TYR A 105 -7.75 21.58 -7.66
N MET A 106 -7.03 22.63 -7.27
CA MET A 106 -6.76 22.93 -5.85
C MET A 106 -8.03 23.22 -5.07
N ASP A 107 -8.98 23.96 -5.65
CA ASP A 107 -10.30 24.25 -5.07
C ASP A 107 -11.07 22.94 -4.83
N LYS A 108 -11.07 22.04 -5.83
CA LYS A 108 -11.73 20.73 -5.71
C LYS A 108 -11.11 19.84 -4.64
N VAL A 109 -9.78 19.87 -4.50
CA VAL A 109 -9.08 19.12 -3.45
C VAL A 109 -9.34 19.71 -2.06
N GLY A 110 -9.59 21.02 -1.97
CA GLY A 110 -9.97 21.69 -0.72
C GLY A 110 -11.33 21.25 -0.16
N ASP A 111 -12.24 20.76 -1.01
CA ASP A 111 -13.49 20.13 -0.55
C ASP A 111 -13.15 18.80 0.14
N THR A 112 -13.32 18.76 1.46
CA THR A 112 -12.92 17.67 2.37
C THR A 112 -13.42 16.26 1.99
N SER A 113 -14.44 16.14 1.15
CA SER A 113 -14.92 14.87 0.58
C SER A 113 -13.96 14.27 -0.45
N SER A 114 -13.31 15.09 -1.28
CA SER A 114 -12.42 14.66 -2.38
C SER A 114 -11.10 14.08 -1.89
N MET A 115 -10.57 14.58 -0.77
CA MET A 115 -9.26 14.15 -0.24
C MET A 115 -9.28 12.73 0.33
N ALA A 116 -10.41 12.31 0.91
CA ALA A 116 -10.58 10.95 1.40
C ALA A 116 -10.63 9.95 0.23
N GLU A 117 -11.19 10.36 -0.91
CA GLU A 117 -11.30 9.55 -2.13
C GLU A 117 -9.95 9.42 -2.86
N MET A 118 -9.16 10.50 -2.94
CA MET A 118 -7.82 10.47 -3.59
C MET A 118 -6.77 9.69 -2.79
N LEU A 119 -6.82 9.75 -1.45
CA LEU A 119 -5.85 9.06 -0.59
C LEU A 119 -6.14 7.56 -0.44
N GLN A 120 -7.34 7.11 -0.79
CA GLN A 120 -7.72 5.72 -0.57
C GLN A 120 -7.08 4.75 -1.56
N GLY A 121 -6.60 5.19 -2.75
CA GLY A 121 -5.81 4.35 -3.67
C GLY A 121 -6.33 2.92 -3.86
N SER A 122 -7.64 2.72 -3.68
CA SER A 122 -8.24 1.42 -3.39
C SER A 122 -9.08 1.00 -4.59
N PRO A 123 -9.11 -0.29 -4.93
CA PRO A 123 -10.00 -0.83 -5.95
C PRO A 123 -11.49 -0.54 -5.66
N THR A 124 -11.83 -0.03 -4.47
CA THR A 124 -13.17 0.45 -4.12
C THR A 124 -13.64 1.69 -4.90
N VAL A 125 -12.73 2.49 -5.49
CA VAL A 125 -13.10 3.73 -6.20
C VAL A 125 -13.32 3.52 -7.70
N GLY A 126 -13.03 2.33 -8.24
CA GLY A 126 -13.31 2.01 -9.65
C GLY A 126 -12.51 2.82 -10.68
N LEU A 127 -11.41 3.47 -10.26
CA LEU A 127 -10.52 4.21 -11.17
C LEU A 127 -9.60 3.23 -11.92
N PRO A 128 -9.39 3.42 -13.23
CA PRO A 128 -8.42 2.64 -13.97
C PRO A 128 -6.99 2.97 -13.49
N ALA A 129 -6.24 1.90 -13.20
CA ALA A 129 -4.82 1.96 -12.85
C ALA A 129 -4.05 1.04 -13.80
N ALA A 130 -2.97 1.55 -14.40
CA ALA A 130 -2.10 0.76 -15.26
C ALA A 130 -0.87 0.31 -14.47
N ASN A 131 -0.82 -0.98 -14.09
CA ASN A 131 0.41 -1.61 -13.61
C ASN A 131 1.14 -2.20 -14.82
N LEU A 132 2.32 -1.66 -15.13
CA LEU A 132 3.14 -2.15 -16.24
C LEU A 132 3.86 -3.44 -15.85
N LEU A 133 4.31 -4.19 -16.86
CA LEU A 133 5.27 -5.26 -16.65
C LEU A 133 6.54 -4.68 -15.98
N SER A 134 7.20 -5.46 -15.12
CA SER A 134 8.37 -5.04 -14.31
C SER A 134 9.55 -4.45 -15.10
N HIS A 135 9.56 -4.60 -16.42
CA HIS A 135 10.58 -4.08 -17.34
C HIS A 135 10.17 -2.82 -18.12
N TYR A 136 8.92 -2.36 -17.99
CA TYR A 136 8.39 -1.14 -18.63
C TYR A 136 8.17 0.02 -17.64
N VAL A 137 8.71 -0.11 -16.43
CA VAL A 137 8.42 0.76 -15.29
C VAL A 137 9.15 2.10 -15.42
N PRO A 138 8.54 3.22 -15.00
CA PRO A 138 9.27 4.43 -14.66
C PRO A 138 10.40 4.14 -13.65
N SER A 139 11.41 5.01 -13.60
CA SER A 139 12.52 4.88 -12.63
C SER A 139 12.02 4.62 -11.20
N LYS A 140 12.70 3.72 -10.49
CA LYS A 140 12.47 3.50 -9.04
C LYS A 140 13.38 4.34 -8.17
N GLN A 141 14.30 5.09 -8.78
CA GLN A 141 15.18 5.98 -8.04
C GLN A 141 14.34 7.03 -7.29
N GLY A 142 14.67 7.25 -6.02
CA GLY A 142 13.94 8.19 -5.17
C GLY A 142 12.63 7.66 -4.57
N VAL A 143 12.20 6.44 -4.90
CA VAL A 143 11.02 5.83 -4.26
C VAL A 143 11.38 5.30 -2.88
N VAL A 144 10.62 5.75 -1.88
CA VAL A 144 10.78 5.32 -0.49
C VAL A 144 9.81 4.17 -0.22
N GLY A 145 10.36 3.02 0.19
CA GLY A 145 9.59 1.82 0.54
C GLY A 145 10.11 1.17 1.81
N ALA A 146 9.26 0.39 2.47
CA ALA A 146 9.61 -0.30 3.71
C ALA A 146 10.45 -1.57 3.49
N LEU A 147 10.45 -2.14 2.28
CA LEU A 147 11.20 -3.35 1.94
C LEU A 147 12.28 -2.99 0.92
N VAL A 148 13.52 -2.86 1.38
CA VAL A 148 14.67 -2.49 0.55
C VAL A 148 15.46 -3.74 0.17
N GLY A 149 15.87 -3.86 -1.09
CA GLY A 149 16.75 -4.95 -1.57
C GLY A 149 16.04 -6.26 -1.95
N MET A 150 14.71 -6.35 -1.77
CA MET A 150 13.91 -7.51 -2.19
C MET A 150 13.70 -7.51 -3.72
N GLN A 151 14.25 -8.53 -4.40
CA GLN A 151 14.15 -8.67 -5.86
C GLN A 151 13.19 -9.78 -6.31
N SER A 152 12.82 -10.69 -5.40
CA SER A 152 11.91 -11.84 -5.63
C SER A 152 10.53 -11.39 -6.14
N VAL A 153 9.96 -10.37 -5.52
CA VAL A 153 8.70 -9.74 -5.90
C VAL A 153 8.95 -8.26 -6.06
N THR A 154 9.01 -7.82 -7.30
CA THR A 154 9.44 -6.46 -7.63
C THR A 154 8.22 -5.54 -7.74
N GLY A 155 8.18 -4.48 -6.93
CA GLY A 155 7.15 -3.44 -7.02
C GLY A 155 7.26 -2.63 -8.30
N VAL A 156 6.11 -2.14 -8.79
CA VAL A 156 5.97 -1.36 -10.02
C VAL A 156 5.24 -0.06 -9.72
N LEU A 157 5.64 1.02 -10.38
CA LEU A 157 4.95 2.31 -10.36
C LEU A 157 4.13 2.46 -11.64
N GLY A 158 2.95 3.05 -11.51
CA GLY A 158 2.06 3.29 -12.65
C GLY A 158 1.13 4.48 -12.41
N PRO A 159 0.69 5.17 -13.47
CA PRO A 159 -0.26 6.26 -13.34
C PRO A 159 -1.65 5.75 -12.93
N MET A 160 -2.38 6.62 -12.25
CA MET A 160 -3.83 6.49 -12.01
C MET A 160 -4.53 7.68 -12.64
N ALA A 161 -5.62 7.44 -13.34
CA ALA A 161 -6.40 8.48 -14.00
C ALA A 161 -7.88 8.09 -14.07
N ARG A 162 -8.73 8.97 -14.60
CA ARG A 162 -10.18 8.72 -14.74
C ARG A 162 -10.53 7.87 -15.97
N ASP A 163 -9.64 7.83 -16.96
CA ASP A 163 -9.84 7.16 -18.24
C ASP A 163 -8.51 6.61 -18.77
N VAL A 164 -8.59 5.70 -19.75
CA VAL A 164 -7.44 4.97 -20.29
C VAL A 164 -6.54 5.88 -21.13
N ASP A 165 -7.11 6.83 -21.87
CA ASP A 165 -6.33 7.78 -22.69
C ASP A 165 -5.44 8.68 -21.82
N SER A 166 -5.92 9.06 -20.64
CA SER A 166 -5.11 9.78 -19.64
C SER A 166 -3.94 8.95 -19.12
N LEU A 167 -4.13 7.63 -18.94
CA LEU A 167 -3.03 6.72 -18.58
C LEU A 167 -2.00 6.65 -19.71
N ALA A 168 -2.46 6.48 -20.96
CA ALA A 168 -1.59 6.44 -22.13
C ALA A 168 -0.81 7.76 -22.32
N LEU A 169 -1.47 8.91 -22.13
CA LEU A 169 -0.85 10.23 -22.17
C LEU A 169 0.27 10.37 -21.13
N CYS A 170 0.01 9.96 -19.88
CA CYS A 170 1.01 10.00 -18.81
C CYS A 170 2.18 9.05 -19.12
N MET A 171 1.88 7.83 -19.58
CA MET A 171 2.90 6.86 -19.98
C MET A 171 3.78 7.38 -21.12
N LYS A 172 3.19 8.01 -22.13
CA LYS A 172 3.91 8.63 -23.23
C LYS A 172 4.81 9.78 -22.77
N ALA A 173 4.36 10.57 -21.79
CA ALA A 173 5.17 11.64 -21.20
C ALA A 173 6.34 11.10 -20.35
N LEU A 174 6.17 9.96 -19.68
CA LEU A 174 7.20 9.34 -18.83
C LEU A 174 8.24 8.54 -19.63
N LEU A 175 7.85 7.90 -20.73
CA LEU A 175 8.73 7.09 -21.59
C LEU A 175 9.44 7.96 -22.63
N CYS A 176 10.23 8.93 -22.15
CA CYS A 176 10.97 9.90 -22.95
C CYS A 176 12.50 9.78 -22.74
N GLN A 177 13.26 10.43 -23.62
CA GLN A 177 14.72 10.38 -23.60
C GLN A 177 15.32 10.92 -22.30
N GLU A 178 14.71 11.96 -21.73
CA GLU A 178 15.13 12.56 -20.48
C GLU A 178 15.04 11.56 -19.32
N MET A 179 13.95 10.78 -19.23
CA MET A 179 13.80 9.72 -18.24
C MET A 179 14.90 8.65 -18.40
N PHE A 180 15.18 8.21 -19.62
CA PHE A 180 16.19 7.19 -19.89
C PHE A 180 17.62 7.68 -19.60
N GLN A 181 17.88 8.99 -19.70
CA GLN A 181 19.15 9.58 -19.30
C GLN A 181 19.28 9.70 -17.78
N LEU A 182 18.18 10.05 -17.09
CA LEU A 182 18.14 10.17 -15.63
C LEU A 182 18.33 8.82 -14.93
N ASP A 183 17.72 7.76 -15.46
CA ASP A 183 17.85 6.41 -14.92
C ASP A 183 18.24 5.38 -16.01
N PRO A 184 19.55 5.11 -16.19
CA PRO A 184 20.04 4.13 -17.16
C PRO A 184 19.63 2.67 -16.85
N THR A 185 19.01 2.39 -15.70
CA THR A 185 18.48 1.05 -15.38
C THR A 185 17.13 0.78 -16.05
N VAL A 186 16.45 1.83 -16.53
CA VAL A 186 15.20 1.73 -17.29
C VAL A 186 15.51 1.42 -18.76
N PRO A 187 14.97 0.34 -19.35
CA PRO A 187 15.14 0.06 -20.76
C PRO A 187 14.58 1.21 -21.62
N PRO A 188 15.34 1.73 -22.61
CA PRO A 188 14.93 2.88 -23.41
C PRO A 188 13.91 2.47 -24.49
N ILE A 189 12.72 2.05 -24.06
CA ILE A 189 11.63 1.63 -24.92
C ILE A 189 10.57 2.73 -24.94
N PRO A 190 10.43 3.49 -26.03
CA PRO A 190 9.44 4.55 -26.13
C PRO A 190 8.02 3.99 -26.21
N PHE A 191 7.04 4.82 -25.86
CA PHE A 191 5.63 4.48 -26.04
C PHE A 191 5.30 4.22 -27.51
N ASN A 192 4.61 3.11 -27.79
CA ASN A 192 4.26 2.71 -29.15
C ASN A 192 2.81 3.08 -29.50
N ASP A 193 2.62 4.23 -30.13
CA ASP A 193 1.31 4.73 -30.55
C ASP A 193 0.60 3.83 -31.56
N GLN A 194 1.34 3.08 -32.39
CA GLN A 194 0.76 2.17 -33.39
C GLN A 194 0.11 0.96 -32.71
N VAL A 195 0.78 0.41 -31.70
CA VAL A 195 0.22 -0.70 -30.90
C VAL A 195 -0.97 -0.22 -30.08
N TYR A 196 -0.86 0.96 -29.46
CA TYR A 196 -1.95 1.54 -28.67
C TYR A 196 -3.22 1.80 -29.50
N SER A 197 -3.05 2.41 -30.68
CA SER A 197 -4.16 2.79 -31.57
C SER A 197 -4.68 1.64 -32.45
N SER A 198 -4.13 0.43 -32.32
CA SER A 198 -4.55 -0.71 -33.13
C SER A 198 -5.99 -1.11 -32.81
N SER A 199 -6.76 -1.42 -33.86
CA SER A 199 -8.15 -1.91 -33.77
C SER A 199 -8.29 -3.36 -34.24
N GLU A 200 -7.17 -4.08 -34.37
CA GLU A 200 -7.18 -5.45 -34.83
C GLU A 200 -7.93 -6.39 -33.85
N PRO A 201 -8.67 -7.39 -34.35
CA PRO A 201 -9.36 -8.36 -33.49
C PRO A 201 -8.38 -9.13 -32.58
N LEU A 202 -8.46 -8.86 -31.29
CA LEU A 202 -7.68 -9.55 -30.27
C LEU A 202 -8.19 -10.97 -29.97
N ARG A 203 -7.26 -11.83 -29.55
CA ARG A 203 -7.53 -13.13 -28.92
C ARG A 203 -7.26 -13.04 -27.43
N VAL A 204 -8.33 -12.99 -26.63
CA VAL A 204 -8.28 -12.64 -25.21
C VAL A 204 -8.52 -13.89 -24.36
N GLY A 205 -7.56 -14.23 -23.50
CA GLY A 205 -7.72 -15.25 -22.47
C GLY A 205 -8.55 -14.71 -21.30
N PHE A 206 -9.49 -15.49 -20.77
CA PHE A 206 -10.29 -15.08 -19.60
C PHE A 206 -10.51 -16.23 -18.61
N TYR A 207 -10.70 -15.88 -17.33
CA TYR A 207 -11.14 -16.76 -16.26
C TYR A 207 -12.06 -15.99 -15.30
N GLU A 208 -13.03 -16.66 -14.70
CA GLU A 208 -13.95 -16.05 -13.73
C GLU A 208 -13.39 -16.08 -12.30
N GLY A 209 -12.59 -17.10 -12.00
CA GLY A 209 -11.90 -17.27 -10.73
C GLY A 209 -10.57 -17.99 -10.95
N ASP A 210 -9.61 -17.72 -10.07
CA ASP A 210 -8.26 -18.29 -10.12
C ASP A 210 -8.12 -19.60 -9.31
N GLY A 211 -9.20 -20.05 -8.68
CA GLY A 211 -9.23 -21.22 -7.79
C GLY A 211 -8.64 -20.97 -6.39
N TYR A 212 -8.13 -19.78 -6.13
CA TYR A 212 -7.50 -19.40 -4.86
C TYR A 212 -8.32 -18.33 -4.13
N PHE A 213 -8.59 -17.20 -4.76
CA PHE A 213 -9.47 -16.16 -4.22
C PHE A 213 -10.87 -16.34 -4.81
N GLN A 214 -11.85 -16.63 -3.94
CA GLN A 214 -13.22 -16.78 -4.39
C GLN A 214 -13.74 -15.41 -4.86
N PRO A 215 -14.09 -15.25 -6.16
CA PRO A 215 -14.62 -14.01 -6.67
C PRO A 215 -16.03 -13.77 -6.13
N SER A 216 -16.38 -12.50 -5.90
CA SER A 216 -17.75 -12.15 -5.53
C SER A 216 -18.69 -12.29 -6.73
N PRO A 217 -20.02 -12.41 -6.52
CA PRO A 217 -20.99 -12.44 -7.62
C PRO A 217 -20.91 -11.22 -8.55
N SER A 218 -20.57 -10.04 -8.02
CA SER A 218 -20.39 -8.84 -8.84
C SER A 218 -19.14 -8.90 -9.71
N MET A 219 -18.04 -9.48 -9.24
CA MET A 219 -16.83 -9.69 -10.03
C MET A 219 -17.08 -10.67 -11.18
N ILE A 220 -17.72 -11.80 -10.89
CA ILE A 220 -18.08 -12.81 -11.92
C ILE A 220 -18.93 -12.16 -13.01
N ARG A 221 -19.98 -11.43 -12.61
CA ARG A 221 -20.87 -10.72 -13.54
C ARG A 221 -20.10 -9.71 -14.39
N ALA A 222 -19.18 -8.94 -13.80
CA ALA A 222 -18.39 -7.97 -14.55
C ALA A 222 -17.53 -8.66 -15.63
N VAL A 223 -16.85 -9.76 -15.30
CA VAL A 223 -16.06 -10.54 -16.27
C VAL A 223 -16.95 -11.10 -17.39
N GLN A 224 -18.12 -11.64 -17.05
CA GLN A 224 -19.06 -12.20 -18.03
C GLN A 224 -19.64 -11.14 -18.98
N LEU A 225 -20.01 -9.96 -18.45
CA LEU A 225 -20.49 -8.84 -19.27
C LEU A 225 -19.40 -8.34 -20.22
N THR A 226 -18.18 -8.13 -19.72
CA THR A 226 -17.05 -7.70 -20.56
C THR A 226 -16.72 -8.73 -21.63
N ARG A 227 -16.74 -10.02 -21.28
CA ARG A 227 -16.57 -11.12 -22.24
C ARG A 227 -17.59 -11.02 -23.38
N GLN A 228 -18.88 -10.87 -23.05
CA GLN A 228 -19.95 -10.76 -24.05
C GLN A 228 -19.73 -9.56 -24.97
N LEU A 229 -19.48 -8.38 -24.39
CA LEU A 229 -19.24 -7.15 -25.15
C LEU A 229 -18.04 -7.27 -26.09
N LEU A 230 -16.96 -7.91 -25.65
CA LEU A 230 -15.78 -8.15 -26.50
C LEU A 230 -16.07 -9.15 -27.62
N GLN A 231 -16.85 -10.20 -27.35
CA GLN A 231 -17.28 -11.15 -28.38
C GLN A 231 -18.17 -10.48 -29.43
N ASP A 232 -19.13 -9.66 -29.00
CA ASP A 232 -20.03 -8.91 -29.88
C ASP A 232 -19.26 -7.88 -30.73
N ALA A 233 -18.15 -7.34 -30.22
CA ALA A 233 -17.23 -6.48 -30.95
C ALA A 233 -16.30 -7.23 -31.92
N GLY A 234 -16.40 -8.57 -32.02
CA GLY A 234 -15.63 -9.39 -32.96
C GLY A 234 -14.32 -9.97 -32.41
N HIS A 235 -14.05 -9.86 -31.11
CA HIS A 235 -12.87 -10.46 -30.48
C HIS A 235 -13.05 -11.96 -30.21
N THR A 236 -11.95 -12.71 -30.19
CA THR A 236 -11.96 -14.14 -29.85
C THR A 236 -11.67 -14.34 -28.37
N LEU A 237 -12.64 -14.87 -27.61
CA LEU A 237 -12.50 -15.11 -26.18
C LEU A 237 -12.20 -16.58 -25.91
N VAL A 238 -11.10 -16.85 -25.18
CA VAL A 238 -10.61 -18.20 -24.90
C VAL A 238 -10.57 -18.43 -23.39
N PRO A 239 -11.26 -19.46 -22.86
CA PRO A 239 -11.09 -19.84 -21.46
C PRO A 239 -9.62 -20.17 -21.18
N PHE A 240 -9.03 -19.52 -20.18
CA PHE A 240 -7.63 -19.71 -19.81
C PHE A 240 -7.48 -19.75 -18.29
N ALA A 241 -7.00 -20.88 -17.76
CA ALA A 241 -6.70 -21.02 -16.35
C ALA A 241 -5.18 -20.88 -16.13
N PRO A 242 -4.72 -19.88 -15.37
CA PRO A 242 -3.31 -19.79 -15.01
C PRO A 242 -2.87 -21.05 -14.24
N PRO A 243 -1.73 -21.67 -14.59
CA PRO A 243 -1.29 -22.89 -13.95
C PRO A 243 -0.77 -22.62 -12.53
N LYS A 244 -1.05 -23.55 -11.61
CA LYS A 244 -0.42 -23.63 -10.27
C LYS A 244 -0.51 -22.34 -9.43
N ILE A 245 -1.68 -21.69 -9.40
CA ILE A 245 -1.90 -20.45 -8.61
C ILE A 245 -1.52 -20.63 -7.13
N ASP A 246 -1.89 -21.74 -6.49
CA ASP A 246 -1.49 -22.02 -5.09
C ASP A 246 0.02 -21.92 -4.87
N TYR A 247 0.81 -22.50 -5.77
CA TYR A 247 2.27 -22.45 -5.70
C TYR A 247 2.79 -21.04 -5.95
N MET A 248 2.23 -20.35 -6.95
CA MET A 248 2.60 -18.97 -7.25
C MET A 248 2.37 -18.05 -6.05
N VAL A 249 1.18 -18.12 -5.42
CA VAL A 249 0.83 -17.25 -4.28
C VAL A 249 1.63 -17.64 -3.04
N ASP A 250 1.61 -18.90 -2.64
CA ASP A 250 2.15 -19.30 -1.33
C ASP A 250 3.68 -19.40 -1.33
N GLU A 251 4.26 -19.94 -2.41
CA GLU A 251 5.68 -20.28 -2.49
C GLU A 251 6.52 -19.21 -3.20
N LEU A 252 6.02 -18.60 -4.28
CA LEU A 252 6.79 -17.59 -5.01
C LEU A 252 6.52 -16.17 -4.47
N PHE A 253 5.26 -15.79 -4.30
CA PHE A 253 4.88 -14.45 -3.89
C PHE A 253 5.06 -14.24 -2.38
N THR A 254 4.35 -14.98 -1.53
CA THR A 254 4.37 -14.77 -0.08
C THR A 254 5.76 -15.06 0.50
N ARG A 255 6.36 -16.22 0.19
CA ARG A 255 7.72 -16.51 0.67
C ARG A 255 8.77 -15.59 0.02
N GLY A 256 8.55 -15.14 -1.21
CA GLY A 256 9.40 -14.15 -1.87
C GLY A 256 9.42 -12.82 -1.10
N ILE A 257 8.25 -12.34 -0.66
CA ILE A 257 8.13 -11.09 0.11
C ILE A 257 8.72 -11.22 1.50
N PHE A 258 8.51 -12.37 2.15
CA PHE A 258 8.93 -12.61 3.53
C PHE A 258 10.14 -13.55 3.61
N SER A 259 11.07 -13.42 2.66
CA SER A 259 12.25 -14.29 2.55
C SER A 259 13.12 -14.28 3.81
N ASP A 260 13.12 -13.17 4.56
CA ASP A 260 13.83 -13.00 5.83
C ASP A 260 12.98 -13.34 7.07
N GLY A 261 11.81 -13.97 6.88
CA GLY A 261 10.86 -14.26 7.94
C GLY A 261 10.12 -13.03 8.48
N ALA A 262 10.06 -11.95 7.68
CA ALA A 262 9.51 -10.63 8.01
C ALA A 262 10.32 -9.85 9.05
N ALA A 263 11.60 -10.20 9.27
CA ALA A 263 12.45 -9.58 10.28
C ALA A 263 12.65 -8.08 10.02
N HIS A 264 12.95 -7.69 8.78
CA HIS A 264 13.12 -6.30 8.36
C HIS A 264 11.83 -5.51 8.52
N LEU A 265 10.69 -6.08 8.09
CA LEU A 265 9.40 -5.44 8.24
C LEU A 265 9.05 -5.20 9.72
N VAL A 266 9.30 -6.18 10.59
CA VAL A 266 9.09 -6.03 12.04
C VAL A 266 10.00 -4.95 12.63
N ASP A 267 11.21 -4.79 12.10
CA ASP A 267 12.15 -3.74 12.50
C ASP A 267 11.62 -2.34 12.18
N CYS A 268 10.96 -2.16 11.02
CA CYS A 268 10.33 -0.89 10.64
C CYS A 268 9.26 -0.42 11.65
N PHE A 269 8.60 -1.35 12.36
CA PHE A 269 7.60 -1.01 13.39
C PHE A 269 8.21 -0.79 14.78
N LYS A 270 9.53 -0.96 14.99
CA LYS A 270 10.13 -0.79 16.32
C LYS A 270 10.02 0.65 16.79
N GLY A 271 9.42 0.81 17.96
CA GLY A 271 9.24 2.12 18.57
C GLY A 271 8.10 2.94 17.95
N ASP A 272 7.30 2.36 17.05
CA ASP A 272 6.12 3.02 16.46
C ASP A 272 4.81 2.41 17.00
N MET A 273 3.69 3.10 16.76
CA MET A 273 2.35 2.57 17.00
C MET A 273 1.88 1.75 15.80
N VAL A 274 1.47 0.51 16.08
CA VAL A 274 0.89 -0.35 15.06
C VAL A 274 -0.58 -0.01 14.88
N ASP A 275 -0.96 0.34 13.65
CA ASP A 275 -2.36 0.57 13.29
C ASP A 275 -3.23 -0.64 13.68
N PRO A 276 -4.43 -0.43 14.27
CA PRO A 276 -5.31 -1.52 14.67
C PRO A 276 -5.59 -2.55 13.57
N ASN A 277 -5.67 -2.11 12.31
CA ASN A 277 -5.93 -2.98 11.16
C ASN A 277 -4.73 -3.88 10.81
N LEU A 278 -3.50 -3.47 11.16
CA LEU A 278 -2.28 -4.23 10.93
C LEU A 278 -1.86 -5.09 12.13
N LYS A 279 -2.50 -4.90 13.29
CA LYS A 279 -2.10 -5.52 14.56
C LYS A 279 -2.04 -7.05 14.50
N SER A 280 -3.01 -7.68 13.85
CA SER A 280 -3.04 -9.15 13.71
C SER A 280 -1.87 -9.67 12.87
N GLN A 281 -1.60 -9.01 11.74
CA GLN A 281 -0.50 -9.36 10.84
C GLN A 281 0.84 -9.16 11.54
N TYR A 282 1.05 -8.01 12.16
CA TYR A 282 2.27 -7.69 12.90
C TYR A 282 2.55 -8.69 14.04
N ASN A 283 1.53 -9.06 14.81
CA ASN A 283 1.68 -10.06 15.87
C ASN A 283 2.13 -11.41 15.32
N THR A 284 1.63 -11.80 14.14
CA THR A 284 2.01 -13.04 13.46
C THR A 284 3.46 -12.97 12.98
N TYR A 285 3.88 -11.86 12.39
CA TYR A 285 5.26 -11.66 11.91
C TYR A 285 6.30 -11.77 13.04
N ARG A 286 5.95 -11.29 14.23
CA ARG A 286 6.82 -11.31 15.43
C ARG A 286 7.03 -12.68 16.06
N LEU A 287 6.21 -13.68 15.73
CA LEU A 287 6.36 -14.99 16.33
C LEU A 287 7.71 -15.62 15.94
N PRO A 288 8.41 -16.31 16.87
CA PRO A 288 9.61 -17.07 16.52
C PRO A 288 9.31 -18.11 15.44
N ALA A 289 10.28 -18.37 14.56
CA ALA A 289 10.11 -19.31 13.45
C ALA A 289 9.64 -20.70 13.90
N LEU A 290 10.15 -21.20 15.02
CA LEU A 290 9.72 -22.48 15.60
C LEU A 290 8.22 -22.49 15.93
N LEU A 291 7.72 -21.40 16.53
CA LEU A 291 6.31 -21.30 16.88
C LEU A 291 5.43 -21.20 15.63
N LYS A 292 5.84 -20.44 14.61
CA LYS A 292 5.16 -20.40 13.31
C LYS A 292 5.08 -21.79 12.67
N ARG A 293 6.17 -22.57 12.70
CA ARG A 293 6.22 -23.96 12.18
C ARG A 293 5.27 -24.90 12.93
N ILE A 294 5.26 -24.83 14.27
CA ILE A 294 4.34 -25.65 15.09
C ILE A 294 2.89 -25.28 14.79
N LEU A 295 2.56 -24.00 14.75
CA LEU A 295 1.22 -23.52 14.41
C LEU A 295 0.81 -23.94 12.99
N ALA A 296 1.72 -23.90 12.02
CA ALA A 296 1.47 -24.37 10.67
C ALA A 296 1.10 -25.87 10.64
N ILE A 297 1.81 -26.72 11.40
CA ILE A 297 1.50 -28.16 11.48
C ILE A 297 0.12 -28.38 12.11
N ILE A 298 -0.20 -27.67 13.19
CA ILE A 298 -1.49 -27.78 13.90
C ILE A 298 -2.66 -27.30 13.03
N LEU A 299 -2.47 -26.20 12.29
CA LEU A 299 -3.53 -25.61 11.47
C LEU A 299 -3.71 -26.30 10.13
N LYS A 300 -2.71 -27.01 9.61
CA LYS A 300 -2.75 -27.71 8.31
C LYS A 300 -4.04 -28.53 8.04
N PRO A 301 -4.58 -29.34 8.99
CA PRO A 301 -5.79 -30.11 8.74
C PRO A 301 -7.08 -29.28 8.66
N ILE A 302 -7.13 -28.10 9.27
CA ILE A 302 -8.35 -27.27 9.39
C ILE A 302 -8.29 -26.05 8.45
N TYR A 303 -7.15 -25.38 8.41
CA TYR A 303 -6.88 -24.17 7.64
C TYR A 303 -5.58 -24.32 6.83
N PRO A 304 -5.58 -25.10 5.74
CA PRO A 304 -4.37 -25.39 4.97
C PRO A 304 -3.71 -24.14 4.37
N ARG A 305 -4.50 -23.12 4.00
CA ARG A 305 -3.96 -21.85 3.48
C ARG A 305 -3.17 -21.08 4.53
N ILE A 306 -3.76 -20.88 5.72
CA ILE A 306 -3.09 -20.20 6.84
C ILE A 306 -1.83 -20.96 7.24
N ALA A 307 -1.86 -22.30 7.23
CA ALA A 307 -0.68 -23.11 7.49
C ALA A 307 0.44 -22.88 6.46
N ARG A 308 0.11 -22.77 5.16
CA ARG A 308 1.09 -22.46 4.11
C ARG A 308 1.65 -21.05 4.27
N ASP A 309 0.81 -20.06 4.55
CA ASP A 309 1.25 -18.68 4.81
C ASP A 309 2.19 -18.58 6.02
N LEU A 310 1.84 -19.25 7.13
CA LEU A 310 2.71 -19.31 8.32
C LEU A 310 4.05 -19.99 8.02
N GLY A 311 4.05 -21.03 7.18
CA GLY A 311 5.27 -21.68 6.71
C GLY A 311 6.12 -20.74 5.83
N ALA A 312 5.49 -19.97 4.94
CA ALA A 312 6.17 -18.97 4.12
C ALA A 312 6.79 -17.85 4.96
N LEU A 313 6.12 -17.44 6.04
CA LEU A 313 6.61 -16.45 7.02
C LEU A 313 7.78 -16.93 7.90
N CYS A 314 8.24 -18.17 7.72
CA CYS A 314 9.50 -18.63 8.30
C CYS A 314 10.74 -18.20 7.51
N GLY A 315 10.57 -17.65 6.30
CA GLY A 315 11.66 -17.27 5.42
C GLY A 315 12.30 -18.43 4.65
N VAL A 316 13.35 -18.10 3.91
CA VAL A 316 14.19 -19.05 3.15
C VAL A 316 15.46 -19.34 3.95
N GLY A 317 15.36 -20.17 4.98
CA GLY A 317 16.46 -20.52 5.89
C GLY A 317 16.12 -21.56 6.95
#